data_AF-D4YSJ8-F1
#
_entry.id   AF-D4YSJ8-F1
#
_cell.length_a   1.000
_cell.length_b   1.000
_cell.length_c   1.000
_cell.angle_alpha   90.00
_cell.angle_beta   90.00
_cell.angle_gamma   90.00
#
_symmetry.space_group_name_H-M   'P 1'
#
loop_
_entity.id
_entity.type
_entity.pdbx_description
1 polymer ?
#
loop_
_entity_poly.entity_id
_entity_poly.type
_entity_poly.pdbx_seq_one_letter_code
_entity_poly.pdbx_strand_id
1 'polypeptide(L)' 'MPCTTILAGKKATADGSTLVARIEDFGHAFNPKRFIVVTPDKQPKKLSISNN' A
#
# COMPACT_ATOMS: atom_id res chain seq x y z
N MET A 1 4.98 9.83 -9.56
CA MET A 1 6.25 9.44 -8.93
C MET A 1 6.70 8.08 -9.43
N PRO A 2 8.01 7.81 -9.40
CA PRO A 2 8.50 6.45 -9.52
C PRO A 2 7.94 5.56 -8.41
N CYS A 3 8.04 4.26 -8.61
CA CYS A 3 7.82 3.29 -7.55
C CYS A 3 8.67 2.06 -7.84
N THR A 4 9.11 1.39 -6.78
CA THR A 4 9.90 0.16 -6.87
C THR A 4 9.21 -0.93 -6.09
N THR A 5 9.07 -2.11 -6.69
CA THR A 5 8.38 -3.26 -6.10
C THR A 5 9.34 -4.44 -5.96
N ILE A 6 9.26 -5.16 -4.84
CA ILE A 6 9.94 -6.42 -4.60
C ILE A 6 8.89 -7.49 -4.30
N LEU A 7 8.99 -8.61 -5.01
CA LEU A 7 8.17 -9.81 -4.80
C LEU A 7 9.11 -10.99 -4.54
N ALA A 8 8.92 -11.69 -3.43
CA ALA A 8 9.64 -12.93 -3.15
C ALA A 8 8.67 -14.03 -2.68
N GLY A 9 8.65 -15.13 -3.41
CA GLY A 9 7.85 -16.30 -3.06
C GLY A 9 8.43 -17.05 -1.86
N LYS A 10 7.60 -17.84 -1.17
CA LYS A 10 7.96 -18.61 0.03
C LYS A 10 9.19 -19.53 -0.09
N LYS A 11 9.61 -19.89 -1.30
CA LYS A 11 10.82 -20.72 -1.53
C LYS A 11 12.08 -19.88 -1.80
N ALA A 12 11.94 -18.56 -1.93
CA ALA A 12 13.01 -17.63 -2.22
C ALA A 12 13.38 -16.74 -1.01
N THR A 13 12.52 -16.69 0.00
CA THR A 13 12.77 -15.98 1.27
C THR A 13 13.51 -16.87 2.27
N ALA A 14 14.30 -16.26 3.15
CA ALA A 14 15.14 -16.99 4.11
C ALA A 14 14.36 -17.74 5.19
N ASP A 15 13.17 -17.24 5.55
CA ASP A 15 12.32 -17.76 6.63
C ASP A 15 11.10 -18.55 6.13
N GLY A 16 10.96 -18.70 4.81
CA GLY A 16 9.82 -19.39 4.20
C GLY A 16 8.53 -18.56 4.12
N SER A 17 8.52 -17.29 4.54
CA SER A 17 7.36 -16.40 4.41
C SER A 17 7.19 -15.87 2.97
N THR A 18 6.02 -15.34 2.61
CA THR A 18 5.86 -14.60 1.35
C THR A 18 6.10 -13.11 1.58
N LEU A 19 6.90 -12.45 0.73
CA LEU A 19 7.18 -11.02 0.84
C LEU A 19 6.61 -10.25 -0.36
N VAL A 20 5.82 -9.23 -0.05
CA VAL A 20 5.34 -8.22 -0.99
C VAL A 20 5.70 -6.86 -0.41
N ALA A 21 6.59 -6.12 -1.09
CA ALA A 21 7.04 -4.81 -0.65
C ALA A 21 7.04 -3.81 -1.80
N ARG A 22 6.78 -2.54 -1.48
CA ARG A 22 6.79 -1.44 -2.44
C ARG A 22 7.27 -0.15 -1.77
N ILE A 23 8.24 0.51 -2.39
CA ILE A 23 8.61 1.88 -2.05
C ILE A 23 7.64 2.81 -2.78
N GLU A 24 6.89 3.60 -2.01
CA GLU A 24 6.03 4.66 -2.53
C GLU A 24 6.80 5.97 -2.52
N ASP A 25 7.20 6.44 -3.69
CA ASP A 25 7.91 7.71 -3.79
C ASP A 25 6.91 8.88 -3.75
N PHE A 26 7.32 9.93 -3.04
CA PHE A 26 6.78 11.30 -2.92
C PHE A 26 7.09 12.19 -4.15
N GLY A 27 6.25 13.15 -4.56
CA GLY A 27 6.58 14.08 -5.65
C GLY A 27 7.55 15.15 -5.18
N HIS A 28 6.99 16.27 -4.73
CA HIS A 28 7.78 17.45 -4.32
C HIS A 28 7.39 18.02 -2.94
N ALA A 29 6.45 17.42 -2.22
CA ALA A 29 5.99 17.91 -0.91
C ALA A 29 6.10 16.84 0.18
N PHE A 30 5.99 17.28 1.45
CA PHE A 30 5.95 16.37 2.60
C PHE A 30 4.69 15.49 2.54
N ASN A 31 4.88 14.17 2.62
CA ASN A 31 3.79 13.20 2.54
C ASN A 31 3.84 12.25 3.76
N PRO A 32 3.34 12.70 4.93
CA PRO A 32 3.41 11.91 6.16
C PRO A 32 2.60 10.63 6.02
N LYS A 33 3.21 9.51 6.40
CA LYS A 33 2.58 8.19 6.34
C LYS A 33 1.89 7.85 7.66
N ARG A 34 0.73 7.22 7.55
CA ARG A 34 -0.05 6.71 8.69
C ARG A 34 -0.40 5.27 8.43
N PHE A 35 -0.30 4.46 9.47
CA PHE A 35 -0.87 3.11 9.49
C PHE A 35 -2.18 3.17 10.26
N ILE A 36 -3.29 2.83 9.60
CA ILE A 36 -4.63 2.84 10.21
C ILE A 36 -5.32 1.50 9.95
N VAL A 37 -6.06 1.03 10.95
CA VAL A 37 -6.96 -0.12 10.80
C VAL A 37 -8.33 0.41 10.41
N VAL A 38 -8.84 -0.04 9.25
CA VAL A 38 -10.20 0.25 8.79
C VAL A 38 -11.08 -0.96 9.09
N THR A 39 -11.97 -0.82 10.07
CA THR A 39 -12.94 -1.86 10.45
C THR A 39 -14.13 -1.86 9.49
N PRO A 40 -14.90 -2.96 9.38
CA PRO A 40 -16.00 -3.07 8.40
C PRO A 40 -17.06 -1.97 8.50
N ASP A 41 -17.37 -1.50 9.70
CA ASP A 41 -18.30 -0.39 9.98
C ASP A 41 -17.80 0.97 9.48
N LYS A 42 -16.47 1.14 9.35
CA LYS A 42 -15.80 2.37 8.90
C LYS A 42 -15.53 2.40 7.40
N GLN A 43 -15.75 1.29 6.69
CA GLN A 43 -15.57 1.24 5.24
C GLN A 43 -16.64 2.12 4.55
N PRO A 44 -16.27 3.10 3.71
CA PRO A 44 -17.24 3.89 2.98
C PRO A 44 -18.12 3.01 2.08
N LYS A 45 -19.44 3.07 2.28
CA LYS A 45 -20.42 2.25 1.53
C LYS A 45 -20.93 2.91 0.26
N LYS A 46 -20.69 4.21 0.11
CA LYS A 46 -21.08 4.98 -1.06
C LYS A 46 -19.85 5.29 -1.88
N LEU A 47 -19.79 4.77 -3.11
CA LEU A 47 -18.82 5.21 -4.11
C LEU A 47 -19.27 6.59 -4.61
N SER A 48 -18.70 7.67 -4.06
CA SER A 48 -18.82 8.98 -4.69
C SER A 48 -17.84 9.02 -5.86
N ILE A 49 -18.35 8.83 -7.09
CA ILE A 49 -17.59 9.17 -8.29
C ILE A 49 -17.58 10.70 -8.33
N SER A 50 -16.44 11.32 -8.05
CA SER A 50 -16.24 12.74 -8.37
C SER A 50 -16.06 12.83 -9.87
N ASN A 51 -17.15 13.10 -10.60
CA ASN A 51 -17.05 13.56 -11.98
C ASN A 51 -16.47 14.97 -11.93
N ASN A 52 -15.26 15.12 -12.46
CA ASN A 52 -14.71 16.42 -12.84
C ASN A 52 -14.80 16.51 -14.36
#